data_AF-A0A1X0XJ86-F1
#
_entry.id   AF-A0A1X0XJ86-F1
#
_cell.length_a   1.000
_cell.length_b   1.000
_cell.length_c   1.000
_cell.angle_alpha   90.00
_cell.angle_beta   90.00
_cell.angle_gamma   90.00
#
_symmetry.space_group_name_H-M   'P 1'
#
loop_
_entity.id
_entity.type
_entity.pdbx_description
1 polymer ?
#
loop_
_entity_poly.entity_id
_entity_poly.type
_entity_poly.pdbx_seq_one_letter_code
_entity_poly.pdbx_strand_id
1 'polypeptide(L)'
;MPDIDYGLALDFVDPADNIARQLRFQLNWAPPGDPRLFDGTGQLVAVIDDTRRPDHGRTQALTRPRVAHADVDAALHGWQTWAMINDTIADLAAIRRALVAAGLT
;
A
#
# COMPACT_ATOMS: atom_id res chain seq x y z
N MET A 1 1.47 -13.79 -2.28
CA MET A 1 1.66 -13.01 -3.54
C MET A 1 2.93 -12.20 -3.35
N PRO A 2 3.85 -12.14 -4.33
CA PRO A 2 4.99 -11.25 -4.22
C PRO A 2 4.50 -9.81 -4.05
N ASP A 3 5.11 -9.09 -3.12
CA ASP A 3 4.73 -7.73 -2.81
C ASP A 3 5.97 -6.85 -2.56
N ILE A 4 5.75 -5.54 -2.63
CA ILE A 4 6.71 -4.50 -2.26
C ILE A 4 6.19 -3.86 -0.98
N ASP A 5 7.00 -3.86 0.07
CA ASP A 5 6.71 -3.14 1.31
C ASP A 5 7.17 -1.68 1.19
N TYR A 6 6.23 -0.74 1.28
CA TYR A 6 6.49 0.69 1.17
C TYR A 6 7.01 1.32 2.46
N GLY A 7 6.72 0.72 3.61
CA GLY A 7 7.02 1.29 4.93
C GLY A 7 8.13 0.58 5.67
N LEU A 8 8.50 -0.64 5.25
CA LEU A 8 9.37 -1.56 5.98
C LEU A 8 8.88 -1.83 7.41
N ALA A 9 9.24 -0.95 8.35
CA ALA A 9 8.92 -1.04 9.78
C ALA A 9 7.93 0.04 10.25
N LEU A 10 7.37 0.83 9.34
CA LEU A 10 6.42 1.90 9.67
C LEU A 10 4.98 1.38 9.76
N ASP A 11 4.27 1.87 10.78
CA ASP A 11 2.86 1.58 10.97
C ASP A 11 2.00 2.61 10.22
N PHE A 12 1.15 2.14 9.32
CA PHE A 12 0.11 2.97 8.71
C PHE A 12 -1.19 2.82 9.49
N VAL A 13 -1.61 3.89 10.14
CA VAL A 13 -2.78 3.91 11.02
C VAL A 13 -3.85 4.80 10.44
N ASP A 14 -5.09 4.31 10.37
CA ASP A 14 -6.25 5.16 10.09
C ASP A 14 -6.80 5.69 11.43
N PRO A 15 -6.89 7.01 11.64
CA PRO A 15 -7.43 7.57 12.88
C PRO A 15 -8.86 7.11 13.21
N ALA A 16 -9.63 6.65 12.21
CA ALA A 16 -11.01 6.19 12.42
C ALA A 16 -11.09 4.85 13.15
N ASP A 17 -10.09 3.98 13.04
CA ASP A 17 -10.09 2.65 13.68
C ASP A 17 -8.85 2.35 14.53
N ASN A 18 -7.79 3.15 14.42
CA ASN A 18 -6.55 3.04 15.17
C ASN A 18 -5.89 1.64 15.04
N ILE A 19 -6.05 0.98 13.90
CA ILE A 19 -5.42 -0.32 13.62
C ILE A 19 -4.15 -0.10 12.78
N ALA A 20 -3.01 -0.59 13.29
CA ALA A 20 -1.74 -0.59 12.59
C ALA A 20 -1.75 -1.56 11.40
N ARG A 21 -1.26 -1.07 10.26
CA ARG A 21 -1.20 -1.80 9.00
C ARG A 21 0.13 -1.57 8.32
N GLN A 22 0.58 -2.57 7.57
CA GLN A 22 1.64 -2.42 6.59
C GLN A 22 1.06 -2.01 5.24
N LEU A 23 1.77 -1.14 4.54
CA LEU A 23 1.42 -0.73 3.18
C LEU A 23 2.19 -1.58 2.18
N ARG A 24 1.47 -2.40 1.40
CA ARG A 24 2.07 -3.36 0.47
C ARG A 24 1.52 -3.20 -0.93
N PHE A 25 2.38 -3.24 -1.94
CA PHE A 25 1.97 -3.32 -3.33
C PHE A 25 2.07 -4.75 -3.83
N GLN A 26 0.92 -5.39 -4.04
CA GLN A 26 0.82 -6.76 -4.52
C GLN A 26 1.03 -6.80 -6.03
N LEU A 27 2.12 -7.46 -6.46
CA LEU A 27 2.54 -7.50 -7.87
C LEU A 27 1.76 -8.55 -8.66
N ASN A 28 1.37 -8.18 -9.88
CA ASN A 28 0.84 -9.13 -10.86
C ASN A 28 1.98 -9.83 -11.61
N TRP A 29 1.83 -11.15 -11.80
CA TRP A 29 2.72 -11.93 -12.64
C TRP A 29 2.57 -11.52 -14.11
N ALA A 30 3.69 -11.53 -14.83
CA ALA A 30 3.63 -11.35 -16.26
C ALA A 30 2.89 -12.54 -16.93
N PRO A 31 2.13 -12.29 -18.01
CA PRO A 31 1.44 -13.36 -18.71
C PRO A 31 2.44 -14.34 -19.36
N PRO A 32 2.03 -15.59 -19.65
CA PRO A 32 2.90 -16.54 -20.34
C PRO A 32 3.46 -15.99 -21.65
N GLY A 33 4.76 -16.10 -21.84
CA GLY A 33 5.47 -15.59 -23.03
C GLY A 33 6.03 -14.17 -22.89
N ASP A 34 5.75 -13.46 -21.79
CA ASP A 34 6.46 -12.23 -21.45
C ASP A 34 7.84 -12.57 -20.83
N PRO A 35 8.94 -11.93 -21.27
CA PRO A 35 10.27 -12.16 -20.68
C PRO A 35 10.42 -11.60 -19.26
N ARG A 36 9.50 -10.75 -18.79
CA ARG A 36 9.53 -10.16 -17.44
C ARG A 36 8.90 -11.11 -16.41
N LEU A 37 9.33 -11.00 -15.15
CA LEU A 37 8.71 -11.77 -14.05
C LEU A 37 7.34 -11.19 -13.64
N PHE A 38 7.24 -9.85 -13.63
CA PHE A 38 6.04 -9.10 -13.29
C PHE A 38 5.65 -8.19 -14.45
N ASP A 39 4.35 -7.97 -14.67
CA ASP A 39 3.87 -7.13 -15.77
C ASP A 39 4.04 -5.62 -15.52
N GLY A 40 4.43 -5.24 -14.30
CA GLY A 40 4.58 -3.85 -13.84
C GLY A 40 3.31 -3.25 -13.23
N THR A 41 2.24 -4.04 -13.12
CA THR A 41 0.97 -3.67 -12.51
C THR A 41 0.72 -4.46 -11.23
N GLY A 42 -0.28 -4.03 -10.48
CA GLY A 42 -0.64 -4.68 -9.23
C GLY A 42 -1.79 -3.97 -8.54
N GLN A 43 -1.78 -4.07 -7.21
CA GLN A 43 -2.71 -3.38 -6.35
C GLN A 43 -2.01 -2.97 -5.05
N LEU A 44 -2.10 -1.70 -4.71
CA LEU A 44 -1.71 -1.22 -3.38
C LEU A 44 -2.79 -1.62 -2.37
N VAL A 45 -2.36 -2.24 -1.28
CA VAL A 45 -3.20 -2.73 -0.19
C VAL A 45 -2.62 -2.35 1.17
N ALA A 46 -3.48 -2.30 2.18
CA ALA A 46 -3.08 -2.22 3.58
C ALA A 46 -3.35 -3.57 4.26
N VAL A 47 -2.38 -4.11 4.99
CA VAL A 47 -2.45 -5.42 5.64
C VAL A 47 -2.34 -5.23 7.15
N ILE A 48 -3.27 -5.80 7.92
CA ILE A 48 -3.22 -5.74 9.39
C ILE A 48 -1.98 -6.52 9.89
N ASP A 49 -1.10 -5.85 10.64
CA ASP A 49 0.20 -6.40 11.07
C ASP A 49 0.29 -6.76 12.57
N ASP A 50 -0.77 -6.53 13.35
CA ASP A 50 -0.78 -6.96 14.75
C ASP A 50 -1.08 -8.46 14.87
N THR A 51 -0.02 -9.25 15.07
CA THR A 51 -0.06 -10.72 15.23
C THR A 51 -0.95 -11.22 16.37
N ARG A 52 -1.34 -10.36 17.31
CA ARG A 52 -2.23 -10.73 18.44
C ARG A 52 -3.70 -10.68 18.05
N ARG A 53 -4.03 -10.09 16.89
CA ARG A 53 -5.40 -9.93 16.43
C ARG A 53 -5.89 -11.17 15.68
N PRO A 54 -7.19 -11.52 15.80
CA PRO A 54 -7.77 -12.63 15.04
C PRO A 54 -7.85 -12.36 13.54
N ASP A 55 -7.82 -11.09 13.11
CA ASP A 55 -7.84 -10.65 11.71
C ASP A 55 -6.45 -10.25 11.18
N HIS A 56 -5.38 -10.66 11.87
CA HIS A 56 -4.01 -10.49 11.38
C HIS A 56 -3.86 -11.04 9.95
N GLY A 57 -3.14 -10.30 9.09
CA GLY A 57 -2.98 -10.62 7.68
C GLY A 57 -4.19 -10.27 6.79
N ARG A 58 -5.31 -9.81 7.37
CA ARG A 58 -6.44 -9.33 6.58
C ARG A 58 -6.00 -8.13 5.75
N THR A 59 -6.30 -8.21 4.46
CA THR A 59 -5.93 -7.21 3.45
C THR A 59 -7.11 -6.31 3.13
N GLN A 60 -6.85 -5.01 2.99
CA GLN A 60 -7.78 -4.00 2.52
C GLN A 60 -7.22 -3.32 1.27
N ALA A 61 -7.96 -3.34 0.18
CA ALA A 61 -7.59 -2.63 -1.05
C ALA A 61 -7.53 -1.10 -0.81
N LEU A 62 -6.47 -0.46 -1.31
CA LEU A 62 -6.33 1.00 -1.34
C LEU A 62 -6.42 1.57 -2.75
N THR A 63 -6.22 0.74 -3.77
CA THR A 63 -6.33 1.11 -5.19
C THR A 63 -7.18 0.08 -5.92
N ARG A 64 -7.66 0.40 -7.12
CA ARG A 64 -8.25 -0.59 -8.03
C ARG A 64 -7.20 -1.60 -8.51
N PRO A 65 -7.60 -2.81 -8.94
CA PRO A 65 -6.66 -3.78 -9.50
C PRO A 65 -5.97 -3.28 -10.79
N ARG A 66 -4.80 -3.83 -11.09
CA ARG A 66 -4.03 -3.58 -12.33
C ARG A 66 -3.60 -2.12 -12.52
N VAL A 67 -3.34 -1.41 -11.42
CA VAL A 67 -2.71 -0.09 -11.46
C VAL A 67 -1.21 -0.28 -11.71
N ALA A 68 -0.60 0.60 -12.51
CA ALA A 68 0.84 0.58 -12.72
C ALA A 68 1.57 0.96 -11.43
N HIS A 69 2.62 0.22 -11.07
CA HIS A 69 3.41 0.51 -9.87
C HIS A 69 3.95 1.94 -9.87
N ALA A 70 4.38 2.43 -11.03
CA ALA A 70 4.90 3.79 -11.20
C ALA A 70 3.86 4.89 -10.88
N ASP A 71 2.57 4.65 -11.14
CA ASP A 71 1.51 5.61 -10.82
C ASP A 71 1.30 5.71 -9.31
N VAL A 72 1.43 4.59 -8.60
CA VAL A 72 1.40 4.57 -7.13
C VAL A 72 2.63 5.26 -6.55
N ASP A 73 3.82 4.97 -7.06
CA ASP A 73 5.06 5.65 -6.64
C ASP A 73 4.97 7.16 -6.83
N ALA A 74 4.40 7.61 -7.95
CA ALA A 74 4.20 9.03 -8.22
C ALA A 74 3.18 9.65 -7.26
N ALA A 75 2.05 8.97 -7.01
CA ALA A 75 1.02 9.46 -6.09
C ALA A 75 1.50 9.53 -4.63
N LEU A 76 2.41 8.63 -4.24
CA LEU A 76 3.00 8.60 -2.91
C LEU A 76 4.34 9.33 -2.83
N HIS A 77 4.72 10.09 -3.86
CA HIS A 77 6.00 10.78 -3.83
C HIS A 77 6.12 11.71 -2.61
N GLY A 78 7.22 11.54 -1.86
CA GLY A 78 7.51 12.33 -0.66
C GLY A 78 6.57 12.09 0.52
N TRP A 79 5.80 10.99 0.54
CA TRP A 79 4.85 10.68 1.62
C TRP A 79 5.45 10.73 3.03
N GLN A 80 6.74 10.43 3.16
CA GLN A 80 7.47 10.54 4.43
C GLN A 80 7.48 11.96 5.01
N THR A 81 7.19 12.99 4.21
CA THR A 81 7.16 14.40 4.65
C THR A 81 5.76 14.91 4.99
N TRP A 82 4.72 14.33 4.40
CA TRP A 82 3.35 14.86 4.52
C TRP A 82 2.35 13.88 5.14
N ALA A 83 2.66 12.58 5.18
CA ALA A 83 1.81 11.56 5.82
C ALA A 83 2.33 11.10 7.18
N MET A 84 3.58 11.40 7.54
CA MET A 84 4.11 10.99 8.84
C MET A 84 3.45 11.77 9.98
N ILE A 85 2.96 11.03 10.98
CA ILE A 85 2.45 11.57 12.24
C ILE A 85 3.61 11.73 13.22
N ASN A 86 4.52 10.76 13.25
CA ASN A 86 5.77 10.76 14.00
C ASN A 86 6.79 9.84 13.29
N ASP A 87 7.94 9.61 13.89
CA ASP A 87 9.05 8.85 13.28
C ASP A 87 8.72 7.39 12.93
N THR A 88 7.66 6.81 13.50
CA THR A 88 7.29 5.39 13.29
C THR A 88 5.88 5.18 12.74
N ILE A 89 5.04 6.23 12.71
CA ILE A 89 3.62 6.13 12.35
C ILE A 89 3.27 7.09 11.22
N ALA A 90 2.59 6.57 10.20
CA ALA A 90 2.04 7.30 9.08
C ALA A 90 0.50 7.31 9.10
N ASP A 91 -0.10 8.41 8.65
CA ASP A 91 -1.54 8.60 8.50
C ASP A 91 -2.04 7.89 7.23
N LEU A 92 -2.70 6.74 7.41
CA LEU A 92 -3.28 5.97 6.31
C LEU A 92 -4.40 6.75 5.59
N ALA A 93 -5.12 7.62 6.28
CA ALA A 93 -6.15 8.45 5.66
C ALA A 93 -5.53 9.51 4.74
N ALA A 94 -4.36 10.06 5.07
CA ALA A 94 -3.59 10.92 4.17
C ALA A 94 -3.17 10.17 2.90
N ILE A 95 -2.63 8.95 3.03
CA ILE A 95 -2.28 8.09 1.89
C ILE A 95 -3.50 7.83 1.00
N ARG A 96 -4.66 7.47 1.58
CA ARG A 96 -5.90 7.27 0.82
C ARG A 96 -6.31 8.51 0.02
N ARG A 97 -6.23 9.70 0.63
CA ARG A 97 -6.58 10.96 -0.06
C ARG A 97 -5.67 11.22 -1.25
N ALA A 98 -4.37 10.96 -1.14
CA ALA A 98 -3.43 11.11 -2.26
C ALA A 98 -3.77 10.16 -3.42
N LEU A 99 -4.10 8.90 -3.12
CA LEU A 99 -4.50 7.91 -4.13
C LEU A 99 -5.82 8.27 -4.84
N VAL A 100 -6.80 8.81 -4.10
CA VAL A 100 -8.05 9.33 -4.67
C VAL A 100 -7.78 10.52 -5.59
N ALA A 101 -6.94 11.47 -5.15
CA ALA A 101 -6.56 12.63 -5.96
C ALA A 101 -5.84 12.24 -7.26
N ALA A 102 -5.09 11.13 -7.24
CA ALA A 102 -4.43 10.54 -8.41
C ALA A 102 -5.37 9.67 -9.28
N GLY A 103 -6.62 9.44 -8.86
CA GLY A 103 -7.61 8.65 -9.61
C GLY A 103 -7.32 7.14 -9.65
N LEU A 104 -6.65 6.62 -8.62
CA LEU A 104 -6.20 5.22 -8.53
C LEU A 104 -7.14 4.28 -7.76
N THR A 105 -8.20 4.83 -7.14
CA THR A 105 -9.21 4.09 -6.39
C THR A 105 -10.38 3.63 -7.25
#